data_AF-A0A523IYB6-F1
#
_entry.id   AF-A0A523IYB6-F1
#
_cell.length_a   1.000
_cell.length_b   1.000
_cell.length_c   1.000
_cell.angle_alpha   90.00
_cell.angle_beta   90.00
_cell.angle_gamma   90.00
#
_symmetry.space_group_name_H-M   'P 1'
#
loop_
_entity.id
_entity.type
_entity.pdbx_description
1 polymer ?
#
loop_
_entity_poly.entity_id
_entity_poly.type
_entity_poly.pdbx_seq_one_letter_code
_entity_poly.pdbx_strand_id
1 'polypeptide(L)'
;MHVHSAENIWHVKAFEPDGKSLDIKAFDKEGTVFDVKAIPEGGNLWVIDIKAFVGGKKVPVKILVSDEKYAPVKAIGGDGTIFDIKAIAPNGDKLDVKGVERSGNTYAIKAIGPKGELYGVKAISPKGKVYDIKGVKMADQEVEVKINGVPVHGHVKALPPVHGSAD
;
A
#
# COMPACT_ATOMS: atom_id res chain seq x y z
N MET A 1 23.03 10.76 11.17
CA MET A 1 21.73 10.43 11.79
C MET A 1 20.68 11.27 11.08
N HIS A 2 19.99 10.73 10.06
CA HIS A 2 18.98 11.49 9.34
C HIS A 2 17.69 11.52 10.15
N VAL A 3 17.40 12.66 10.74
CA VAL A 3 16.14 12.93 11.44
C VAL A 3 15.05 13.02 10.37
N HIS A 4 14.17 12.03 10.30
CA HIS A 4 12.95 12.18 9.51
C HIS A 4 11.99 13.06 10.31
N SER A 5 11.88 14.34 9.95
CA SER A 5 10.88 15.24 10.50
C SER A 5 9.48 14.66 10.27
N ALA A 6 8.56 14.81 11.24
CA ALA A 6 7.17 14.35 11.14
C ALA A 6 6.43 14.88 9.88
N GLU A 7 6.93 15.96 9.27
CA GLU A 7 6.41 16.51 8.01
C GLU A 7 6.51 15.57 6.80
N ASN A 8 7.32 14.50 6.88
CA ASN A 8 7.58 13.57 5.77
C ASN A 8 6.93 12.19 5.96
N ILE A 9 5.87 12.06 6.76
CA ILE A 9 5.11 10.81 6.89
C ILE A 9 3.67 11.04 6.49
N TRP A 10 3.23 10.35 5.45
CA TRP A 10 1.87 10.48 4.91
C TRP A 10 1.01 9.32 5.40
N HIS A 11 -0.23 9.61 5.80
CA HIS A 11 -1.18 8.58 6.17
C HIS A 11 -1.57 7.77 4.94
N VAL A 12 -1.80 6.46 5.14
CA VAL A 12 -2.38 5.59 4.12
C VAL A 12 -3.75 5.15 4.59
N LYS A 13 -4.77 5.46 3.81
CA LYS A 13 -6.18 5.23 4.17
C LYS A 13 -6.95 4.65 2.99
N ALA A 14 -7.90 3.77 3.29
CA ALA A 14 -8.96 3.42 2.34
C ALA A 14 -10.15 4.34 2.54
N PHE A 15 -10.96 4.53 1.49
CA PHE A 15 -12.15 5.37 1.51
C PHE A 15 -13.38 4.58 1.08
N GLU A 16 -14.36 4.51 1.97
CA GLU A 16 -15.69 3.99 1.69
C GLU A 16 -16.44 4.92 0.71
N PRO A 17 -17.47 4.44 -0.01
CA PRO A 17 -18.22 5.25 -0.96
C PRO A 17 -18.88 6.49 -0.35
N ASP A 18 -19.18 6.47 0.96
CA ASP A 18 -19.76 7.59 1.70
C ASP A 18 -18.70 8.61 2.19
N GLY A 19 -17.43 8.40 1.86
CA GLY A 19 -16.30 9.27 2.20
C GLY A 19 -15.64 8.96 3.55
N LYS A 20 -16.13 7.98 4.32
CA LYS A 20 -15.45 7.54 5.55
C LYS A 20 -14.09 6.93 5.22
N SER A 21 -13.10 7.29 6.03
CA SER A 21 -11.73 6.79 5.87
C SER A 21 -11.44 5.65 6.83
N LEU A 22 -10.84 4.58 6.32
CA LEU A 22 -10.38 3.42 7.09
C LEU A 22 -8.86 3.42 7.18
N ASP A 23 -8.32 3.12 8.35
CA ASP A 23 -6.87 3.01 8.54
C ASP A 23 -6.34 1.76 7.83
N ILE A 24 -5.23 1.91 7.09
CA ILE A 24 -4.47 0.78 6.57
C ILE A 24 -3.36 0.42 7.56
N LYS A 25 -3.30 -0.85 7.95
CA LYS A 25 -2.32 -1.38 8.89
C LYS A 25 -1.73 -2.69 8.38
N ALA A 26 -0.55 -3.01 8.88
CA ALA A 26 0.10 -4.30 8.70
C ALA A 26 -0.12 -5.17 9.94
N PHE A 27 -0.28 -6.48 9.75
CA PHE A 27 -0.51 -7.45 10.81
C PHE A 27 0.46 -8.63 10.67
N ASP A 28 1.03 -9.08 11.79
CA ASP A 28 1.70 -10.38 11.84
C ASP A 28 0.67 -11.52 12.07
N LYS A 29 1.18 -12.74 12.24
CA LYS A 29 0.35 -13.94 12.44
C LYS A 29 -0.31 -13.95 13.82
N GLU A 30 0.32 -13.32 14.79
CA GLU A 30 -0.12 -13.19 16.17
C GLU A 30 -1.19 -12.09 16.33
N GLY A 31 -1.35 -11.24 15.31
CA GLY A 31 -2.33 -10.16 15.26
C GLY A 31 -1.80 -8.81 15.75
N THR A 32 -0.49 -8.69 16.01
CA THR A 32 0.17 -7.41 16.31
C THR A 32 -0.04 -6.44 15.16
N VAL A 33 -0.34 -5.19 15.50
CA VAL A 33 -0.68 -4.16 14.53
C VAL A 33 0.49 -3.21 14.33
N PHE A 34 0.83 -2.95 13.06
CA PHE A 34 1.89 -2.05 12.67
C PHE A 34 1.38 -0.96 11.74
N ASP A 35 1.97 0.23 11.87
CA ASP A 35 1.63 1.37 11.04
C ASP A 35 2.09 1.18 9.59
N VAL A 36 1.24 1.55 8.64
CA VAL A 36 1.56 1.64 7.21
C VAL A 36 1.49 3.09 6.78
N LYS A 37 2.57 3.61 6.17
CA LYS A 37 2.68 5.01 5.75
C LYS A 37 3.30 5.13 4.37
N ALA A 38 3.03 6.26 3.73
CA ALA A 38 3.76 6.72 2.57
C ALA A 38 4.95 7.58 3.02
N ILE A 39 6.14 7.30 2.47
CA ILE A 39 7.41 7.93 2.87
C ILE A 39 8.02 8.65 1.66
N PRO A 40 7.78 9.96 1.50
CA PRO A 40 8.54 10.79 0.59
C PRO A 40 10.02 10.80 0.99
N GLU A 41 10.90 10.46 0.07
CA GLU A 41 12.35 10.47 0.28
C GLU A 41 13.01 11.47 -0.67
N GLY A 42 13.98 12.22 -0.17
CA GLY A 42 14.78 13.16 -0.99
C GLY A 42 13.98 14.26 -1.70
N GLY A 43 12.79 14.61 -1.21
CA GLY A 43 11.90 15.58 -1.85
C GLY A 43 11.19 15.05 -3.11
N ASN A 44 11.35 13.78 -3.46
CA ASN A 44 10.65 13.16 -4.58
C ASN A 44 9.18 12.92 -4.20
N LEU A 45 8.29 13.68 -4.85
CA LEU A 45 6.84 13.53 -4.72
C LEU A 45 6.21 12.92 -5.99
N TRP A 46 7.00 12.42 -6.94
CA TRP A 46 6.45 11.76 -8.13
C TRP A 46 6.18 10.29 -7.90
N VAL A 47 7.01 9.65 -7.08
CA VAL A 47 6.87 8.24 -6.71
C VAL A 47 7.23 8.09 -5.24
N ILE A 48 6.23 7.83 -4.40
CA ILE A 48 6.39 7.71 -2.95
C ILE A 48 6.30 6.25 -2.54
N ASP A 49 7.23 5.79 -1.71
CA ASP A 49 7.25 4.43 -1.20
C ASP A 49 6.19 4.20 -0.13
N ILE A 50 5.54 3.04 -0.15
CA ILE A 50 4.70 2.56 0.94
C ILE A 50 5.50 1.61 1.82
N LYS A 51 5.56 1.89 3.13
CA LYS A 51 6.31 1.11 4.12
C LYS A 51 5.43 0.77 5.33
N ALA A 52 5.66 -0.40 5.91
CA ALA A 52 5.17 -0.74 7.24
C ALA A 52 6.27 -0.53 8.29
N PHE A 53 5.90 -0.18 9.53
CA PHE A 53 6.81 0.13 10.63
C PHE A 53 6.82 -1.03 11.62
N VAL A 54 7.72 -1.99 11.42
CA VAL A 54 7.80 -3.24 12.18
C VAL A 54 9.09 -3.27 12.99
N GLY A 55 8.98 -3.41 14.32
CA GLY A 55 10.15 -3.54 15.20
C GLY A 55 11.17 -2.40 15.06
N GLY A 56 10.68 -1.16 14.89
CA GLY A 56 11.53 0.02 14.69
C GLY A 56 12.15 0.16 13.29
N LYS A 57 11.86 -0.77 12.37
CA LYS A 57 12.35 -0.75 10.98
C LYS A 57 11.21 -0.41 10.01
N LYS A 58 11.57 0.23 8.89
CA LYS A 58 10.67 0.44 7.74
C LYS A 58 10.82 -0.73 6.78
N VAL A 59 9.77 -1.52 6.59
CA VAL A 59 9.76 -2.67 5.69
C VAL A 59 8.89 -2.38 4.46
N PRO A 60 9.27 -2.85 3.25
CA PRO A 60 8.53 -2.55 2.04
C PRO A 60 7.15 -3.21 1.99
N VAL A 61 6.16 -2.49 1.45
CA VAL A 61 4.88 -3.06 1.02
C VAL A 61 4.93 -3.33 -0.49
N LYS A 62 4.55 -4.55 -0.90
CA LYS A 62 4.69 -5.06 -2.27
C LYS A 62 3.49 -5.91 -2.67
N ILE A 63 3.34 -6.11 -3.98
CA ILE A 63 2.45 -7.13 -4.53
C ILE A 63 3.28 -8.42 -4.65
N LEU A 64 2.82 -9.52 -4.07
CA LEU A 64 3.51 -10.81 -4.19
C LEU A 64 3.03 -11.57 -5.43
N VAL A 65 3.88 -12.47 -5.94
CA VAL A 65 3.48 -13.43 -6.99
C VAL A 65 2.43 -14.38 -6.41
N SER A 66 1.36 -14.63 -7.17
CA SER A 66 0.21 -15.41 -6.71
C SER A 66 -0.72 -15.75 -7.88
N ASP A 67 -1.38 -16.91 -7.79
CA ASP A 67 -2.47 -17.34 -8.67
C ASP A 67 -3.86 -16.91 -8.17
N GLU A 68 -3.93 -16.14 -7.09
CA GLU A 68 -5.19 -15.64 -6.53
C GLU A 68 -5.91 -14.70 -7.52
N LYS A 69 -7.25 -14.69 -7.48
CA LYS A 69 -8.08 -13.76 -8.25
C LYS A 69 -7.65 -12.29 -8.09
N TYR A 70 -7.29 -11.90 -6.86
CA TYR A 70 -6.77 -10.56 -6.56
C TYR A 70 -5.37 -10.66 -5.98
N ALA A 71 -4.45 -9.87 -6.53
CA ALA A 71 -3.04 -9.96 -6.21
C ALA A 71 -2.79 -9.55 -4.74
N PRO A 72 -2.07 -10.36 -3.95
CA PRO A 72 -1.83 -10.10 -2.54
C PRO A 72 -0.91 -8.90 -2.33
N VAL A 73 -1.37 -7.93 -1.54
CA VAL A 73 -0.56 -6.79 -1.08
C VAL A 73 -0.08 -7.08 0.35
N LYS A 74 1.24 -7.17 0.53
CA LYS A 74 1.87 -7.60 1.79
C LYS A 74 3.09 -6.73 2.14
N ALA A 75 3.40 -6.63 3.43
CA ALA A 75 4.70 -6.15 3.88
C ALA A 75 5.69 -7.32 4.02
N ILE A 76 6.98 -7.07 3.74
CA ILE A 76 8.03 -8.10 3.76
C ILE A 76 9.12 -7.72 4.75
N GLY A 77 9.21 -8.45 5.86
CA GLY A 77 10.22 -8.32 6.90
C GLY A 77 11.64 -8.60 6.42
N GLY A 78 12.64 -8.19 7.22
CA GLY A 78 14.07 -8.35 6.91
C GLY A 78 14.53 -9.81 6.79
N ASP A 79 13.75 -10.73 7.34
CA ASP A 79 13.94 -12.18 7.35
C ASP A 79 13.00 -12.91 6.37
N GLY A 80 12.22 -12.16 5.57
CA GLY A 80 11.21 -12.72 4.68
C GLY A 80 9.84 -12.94 5.34
N THR A 81 9.66 -12.60 6.62
CA THR A 81 8.36 -12.66 7.29
C THR A 81 7.33 -11.82 6.55
N ILE A 82 6.14 -12.39 6.31
CA ILE A 82 5.06 -11.73 5.58
C ILE A 82 4.06 -11.14 6.56
N PHE A 83 3.73 -9.87 6.35
CA PHE A 83 2.71 -9.14 7.11
C PHE A 83 1.52 -8.83 6.22
N ASP A 84 0.34 -9.11 6.74
CA ASP A 84 -0.93 -8.87 6.10
C ASP A 84 -1.26 -7.37 6.07
N ILE A 85 -1.58 -6.81 4.91
CA ILE A 85 -2.09 -5.44 4.80
C ILE A 85 -3.61 -5.48 4.81
N LYS A 86 -4.23 -4.79 5.77
CA LYS A 86 -5.68 -4.72 5.91
C LYS A 86 -6.14 -3.29 6.13
N ALA A 87 -7.37 -2.99 5.70
CA ALA A 87 -8.10 -1.82 6.18
C ALA A 87 -8.90 -2.18 7.43
N ILE A 88 -8.95 -1.30 8.42
CA ILE A 88 -9.70 -1.52 9.66
C ILE A 88 -11.02 -0.73 9.58
N ALA A 89 -12.13 -1.46 9.54
CA ALA A 89 -13.47 -0.89 9.58
C ALA A 89 -13.81 -0.37 10.99
N PRO A 90 -14.80 0.55 11.15
CA PRO A 90 -15.13 1.13 12.45
C PRO A 90 -15.56 0.11 13.51
N ASN A 91 -16.11 -1.03 13.10
CA ASN A 91 -16.50 -2.13 13.99
C ASN A 91 -15.32 -3.06 14.36
N GLY A 92 -14.11 -2.80 13.85
CA GLY A 92 -12.91 -3.61 14.06
C GLY A 92 -12.66 -4.68 12.99
N ASP A 93 -13.56 -4.84 12.00
CA ASP A 93 -13.37 -5.81 10.93
C ASP A 93 -12.14 -5.47 10.08
N LYS A 94 -11.43 -6.52 9.67
CA LYS A 94 -10.20 -6.43 8.88
C LYS A 94 -10.52 -6.76 7.43
N LEU A 95 -10.57 -5.73 6.60
CA LEU A 95 -10.84 -5.84 5.17
C LEU A 95 -9.54 -6.11 4.41
N ASP A 96 -9.59 -7.04 3.45
CA ASP A 96 -8.44 -7.34 2.61
C ASP A 96 -8.04 -6.15 1.75
N VAL A 97 -6.73 -5.88 1.66
CA VAL A 97 -6.17 -4.93 0.69
C VAL A 97 -5.45 -5.72 -0.40
N LYS A 98 -5.86 -5.53 -1.65
CA LYS A 98 -5.39 -6.32 -2.79
C LYS A 98 -5.18 -5.45 -4.04
N GLY A 99 -4.40 -5.96 -4.99
CA GLY A 99 -4.38 -5.48 -6.37
C GLY A 99 -5.50 -6.14 -7.16
N VAL A 100 -6.49 -5.38 -7.65
CA VAL A 100 -7.75 -5.94 -8.16
C VAL A 100 -7.95 -5.81 -9.67
N GLU A 101 -7.29 -4.86 -10.32
CA GLU A 101 -7.43 -4.59 -11.75
C GLU A 101 -6.08 -4.17 -12.29
N ARG A 102 -5.69 -4.69 -13.46
CA ARG A 102 -4.47 -4.29 -14.16
C ARG A 102 -4.81 -3.38 -15.33
N SER A 103 -4.18 -2.21 -15.38
CA SER A 103 -4.21 -1.30 -16.53
C SER A 103 -2.77 -0.99 -16.94
N GLY A 104 -2.35 -1.57 -18.07
CA GLY A 104 -0.97 -1.57 -18.52
C GLY A 104 -0.02 -2.12 -17.46
N ASN A 105 0.89 -1.26 -17.00
CA ASN A 105 1.91 -1.58 -15.99
C ASN A 105 1.49 -1.24 -14.55
N THR A 106 0.21 -0.92 -14.33
CA THR A 106 -0.29 -0.56 -13.01
C THR A 106 -1.41 -1.47 -12.52
N TYR A 107 -1.50 -1.61 -11.20
CA TYR A 107 -2.60 -2.29 -10.52
C TYR A 107 -3.38 -1.31 -9.66
N ALA A 108 -4.69 -1.36 -9.72
CA ALA A 108 -5.53 -0.67 -8.75
C ALA A 108 -5.40 -1.36 -7.38
N ILE A 109 -4.93 -0.63 -6.36
CA ILE A 109 -4.93 -1.13 -4.98
C ILE A 109 -6.21 -0.70 -4.29
N LYS A 110 -6.97 -1.69 -3.82
CA LYS A 110 -8.28 -1.49 -3.19
C LYS A 110 -8.38 -2.25 -1.88
N ALA A 111 -9.09 -1.68 -0.92
CA ALA A 111 -9.63 -2.47 0.18
C ALA A 111 -10.98 -3.07 -0.26
N ILE A 112 -11.25 -4.31 0.14
CA ILE A 112 -12.42 -5.06 -0.30
C ILE A 112 -13.44 -5.10 0.83
N GLY A 113 -14.58 -4.43 0.61
CA GLY A 113 -15.70 -4.41 1.53
C GLY A 113 -16.36 -5.79 1.69
N PRO A 114 -17.20 -5.95 2.72
CA PRO A 114 -17.80 -7.25 3.07
C PRO A 114 -18.70 -7.84 1.97
N LYS A 115 -19.22 -7.01 1.05
CA LYS A 115 -20.03 -7.48 -0.10
C LYS A 115 -19.24 -7.39 -1.41
N GLY A 116 -17.92 -7.20 -1.34
CA GLY A 116 -17.04 -7.10 -2.50
C GLY A 116 -16.87 -5.69 -3.06
N GLU A 117 -17.33 -4.66 -2.35
CA GLU A 117 -17.13 -3.26 -2.74
C GLU A 117 -15.63 -2.91 -2.79
N LEU A 118 -15.22 -2.07 -3.74
CA LEU A 118 -13.81 -1.74 -3.94
C LEU A 118 -13.51 -0.31 -3.47
N TYR A 119 -12.93 -0.21 -2.27
CA TYR A 119 -12.60 1.06 -1.63
C TYR A 119 -11.25 1.58 -2.11
N GLY A 120 -11.21 2.83 -2.56
CA GLY A 120 -9.98 3.46 -3.04
C GLY A 120 -8.96 3.63 -1.91
N VAL A 121 -7.71 3.26 -2.16
CA VAL A 121 -6.61 3.44 -1.19
C VAL A 121 -5.75 4.64 -1.61
N LYS A 122 -5.53 5.57 -0.68
CA LYS A 122 -4.86 6.84 -0.93
C LYS A 122 -3.82 7.16 0.13
N ALA A 123 -2.77 7.85 -0.29
CA ALA A 123 -1.79 8.47 0.60
C ALA A 123 -2.15 9.95 0.83
N ILE A 124 -2.10 10.42 2.08
CA ILE A 124 -2.52 11.76 2.48
C ILE A 124 -1.39 12.42 3.26
N SER A 125 -0.88 13.52 2.72
CA SER A 125 0.17 14.31 3.37
C SER A 125 -0.36 15.05 4.61
N PRO A 126 0.53 15.46 5.54
CA PRO A 126 0.15 16.35 6.63
C PRO A 126 -0.51 17.66 6.20
N LYS A 127 -0.22 18.13 4.96
CA LYS A 127 -0.79 19.35 4.37
C LYS A 127 -2.02 19.09 3.48
N GLY A 128 -2.59 17.88 3.54
CA GLY A 128 -3.82 17.53 2.82
C GLY A 128 -3.67 17.17 1.33
N LYS A 129 -2.44 17.16 0.75
CA LYS A 129 -2.21 16.56 -0.58
C LYS A 129 -2.60 15.08 -0.58
N VAL A 130 -3.29 14.63 -1.62
CA VAL A 130 -3.83 13.27 -1.73
C VAL A 130 -3.35 12.59 -3.00
N TYR A 131 -2.71 11.43 -2.86
CA TYR A 131 -2.17 10.61 -3.93
C TYR A 131 -2.86 9.24 -4.00
N ASP A 132 -2.97 8.68 -5.20
CA ASP A 132 -3.47 7.34 -5.38
C ASP A 132 -2.39 6.31 -5.04
N ILE A 133 -2.77 5.24 -4.35
CA ILE A 133 -1.88 4.10 -4.16
C ILE A 133 -2.16 3.07 -5.25
N LYS A 134 -1.10 2.75 -5.99
CA LYS A 134 -1.14 1.82 -7.11
C LYS A 134 -0.05 0.77 -6.98
N GLY A 135 -0.31 -0.39 -7.52
CA GLY A 135 0.74 -1.32 -7.91
C GLY A 135 1.42 -0.80 -9.16
N VAL A 136 2.74 -0.93 -9.23
CA VAL A 136 3.55 -0.57 -10.39
C VAL A 136 4.43 -1.76 -10.71
N LYS A 137 4.36 -2.16 -11.97
CA LYS A 137 5.18 -3.22 -12.56
C LYS A 137 6.14 -2.58 -13.55
N MET A 138 7.42 -2.77 -13.36
CA MET A 138 8.47 -2.15 -14.19
C MET A 138 8.98 -3.10 -15.27
N ALA A 139 8.83 -4.41 -15.08
CA ALA A 139 9.28 -5.43 -16.03
C ALA A 139 8.14 -6.37 -16.40
N ASP A 140 8.19 -6.93 -17.62
CA ASP A 140 7.15 -7.86 -18.10
C ASP A 140 7.22 -9.25 -17.44
N GLN A 141 8.34 -9.55 -16.77
CA GLN A 141 8.57 -10.81 -16.08
C GLN A 141 7.62 -10.98 -14.90
N GLU A 142 7.16 -12.21 -14.64
CA GLU A 142 6.25 -12.49 -13.53
C GLU A 142 6.83 -12.10 -12.16
N VAL A 143 8.07 -12.52 -11.89
CA VAL A 143 8.84 -12.13 -10.72
C VAL A 143 9.64 -10.88 -11.07
N GLU A 144 9.26 -9.75 -10.48
CA GLU A 144 9.97 -8.48 -10.65
C GLU A 144 11.29 -8.46 -9.87
N VAL A 145 11.27 -8.98 -8.65
CA VAL A 145 12.43 -9.07 -7.76
C VAL A 145 12.17 -10.10 -6.66
N LYS A 146 13.23 -10.62 -6.03
CA LYS A 146 13.12 -11.35 -4.77
C LYS A 146 13.60 -10.46 -3.62
N ILE A 147 12.75 -10.25 -2.61
CA ILE A 147 13.10 -9.50 -1.40
C ILE A 147 13.14 -10.49 -0.24
N ASN A 148 14.32 -10.71 0.34
CA ASN A 148 14.51 -11.66 1.46
C ASN A 148 13.91 -13.05 1.14
N GLY A 149 14.13 -13.54 -0.09
CA GLY A 149 13.60 -14.81 -0.57
C GLY A 149 12.16 -14.77 -1.09
N VAL A 150 11.40 -13.71 -0.82
CA VAL A 150 9.99 -13.59 -1.23
C VAL A 150 9.88 -13.08 -2.67
N PRO A 151 9.18 -13.82 -3.57
CA PRO A 151 8.96 -13.38 -4.94
C PRO A 151 7.93 -12.23 -4.99
N VAL A 152 8.37 -11.09 -5.50
CA VAL A 152 7.56 -9.88 -5.65
C VAL A 152 7.11 -9.76 -7.10
N HIS A 153 5.81 -9.59 -7.30
CA HIS A 153 5.21 -9.36 -8.61
C HIS A 153 5.27 -7.89 -9.04
N GLY A 154 5.15 -6.97 -8.07
CA GLY A 154 5.12 -5.54 -8.34
C GLY A 154 5.34 -4.70 -7.09
N HIS A 155 5.63 -3.42 -7.31
CA HIS A 155 5.83 -2.46 -6.24
C HIS A 155 4.54 -1.75 -5.86
N VAL A 156 4.33 -1.44 -4.59
CA VAL A 156 3.23 -0.57 -4.16
C VAL A 156 3.77 0.84 -3.94
N LYS A 157 3.20 1.82 -4.67
CA LYS A 157 3.66 3.21 -4.69
C LYS A 157 2.47 4.16 -4.55
N ALA A 158 2.70 5.28 -3.88
CA ALA A 158 1.81 6.44 -3.99
C ALA A 158 2.27 7.32 -5.16
N LEU A 159 1.33 7.64 -6.04
CA LEU A 159 1.54 8.43 -7.25
C LEU A 159 0.62 9.66 -7.24
N PRO A 160 1.07 10.82 -7.77
CA PRO A 160 0.21 11.95 -7.98
C PRO A 160 -1.07 11.55 -8.73
N PRO A 161 -2.22 12.16 -8.39
CA PRO A 161 -3.44 11.95 -9.16
C PRO A 161 -3.17 12.34 -10.61
N VAL A 162 -3.63 11.49 -11.54
CA VAL A 162 -3.60 11.85 -12.95
C VAL A 162 -4.70 12.90 -13.13
N HIS A 163 -4.33 14.15 -13.38
CA HIS A 163 -5.29 15.13 -13.85
C HIS A 163 -5.77 14.63 -15.21
N GLY A 164 -7.00 14.13 -15.29
CA GLY A 164 -7.70 14.12 -16.57
C GLY A 164 -7.77 15.58 -17.01
N SER A 165 -7.39 15.87 -18.25
CA SER A 165 -7.79 17.15 -18.84
C SER A 165 -9.31 17.21 -18.71
N ALA A 166 -9.79 18.24 -18.02
CA ALA A 166 -11.14 18.70 -18.27
C ALA A 166 -11.07 19.31 -19.68
N ASP A 167 -11.41 18.49 -20.68
CA ASP A 167 -11.77 18.98 -22.01
C ASP A 167 -13.20 19.54 -21.94
#